data_AF-A0A258SPX8-F1
#
_entry.id   AF-A0A258SPX8-F1
#
_cell.length_a   1.000
_cell.length_b   1.000
_cell.length_c   1.000
_cell.angle_alpha   90.00
_cell.angle_beta   90.00
_cell.angle_gamma   90.00
#
_symmetry.space_group_name_H-M   'P 1'
#
loop_
_entity.id
_entity.type
_entity.pdbx_description
1 polymer ?
#
loop_
_entity_poly.entity_id
_entity_poly.type
_entity_poly.pdbx_seq_one_letter_code
_entity_poly.pdbx_strand_id
1 'polypeptide(L)'
;MNNLSNRSIVINNSKTSVTREQIRAYFHETSDLYERLFQTLNSDEAYYVKPIHLRHPLIFYYGHTNTFFINKLILAGLITKRVNPQFESMFAVGVDEMGWDDVNEMNYNWPTPAEVKDYR
;
A
#
# COMPACT_ATOMS: atom_id res chain seq x y z
N MET A 1 -7.04 -11.39 -24.11
CA MET A 1 -7.01 -11.75 -22.67
C MET A 1 -7.86 -10.71 -21.95
N ASN A 2 -8.69 -11.11 -20.98
CA ASN A 2 -9.76 -10.26 -20.42
C ASN A 2 -9.25 -8.90 -19.89
N ASN A 3 -9.54 -7.83 -20.63
CA ASN A 3 -9.20 -6.42 -20.36
C ASN A 3 -10.17 -5.79 -19.34
N LEU A 4 -10.32 -6.36 -18.15
CA LEU A 4 -11.09 -5.74 -17.08
C LEU A 4 -10.23 -5.66 -15.83
N SER A 5 -9.45 -4.58 -15.73
CA SER A 5 -8.55 -4.24 -14.62
C SER A 5 -9.22 -4.19 -13.24
N ASN A 6 -10.55 -4.26 -13.20
CA ASN A 6 -11.36 -4.14 -11.99
C ASN A 6 -11.98 -5.48 -11.55
N ARG A 7 -11.58 -6.62 -12.12
CA ARG A 7 -12.08 -7.94 -11.71
C ARG A 7 -10.98 -8.82 -11.15
N SER A 8 -11.23 -9.38 -9.97
CA SER A 8 -10.36 -10.36 -9.34
C SER A 8 -10.21 -11.61 -10.21
N ILE A 9 -9.00 -12.15 -10.26
CA ILE A 9 -8.76 -13.47 -10.84
C ILE A 9 -9.46 -14.54 -9.97
N VAL A 10 -10.20 -15.44 -10.61
CA VAL A 10 -10.81 -16.59 -9.95
C VAL A 10 -9.76 -17.67 -9.75
N ILE A 11 -9.30 -17.83 -8.50
CA ILE A 11 -8.22 -18.78 -8.13
C ILE A 11 -8.72 -20.19 -7.75
N ASN A 12 -10.03 -20.39 -7.60
CA ASN A 12 -10.65 -21.64 -7.16
C ASN A 12 -11.39 -22.40 -8.28
N ASN A 13 -11.00 -22.19 -9.54
CA ASN A 13 -11.62 -22.86 -10.68
C ASN A 13 -11.08 -24.29 -10.86
N SER A 14 -11.97 -25.28 -10.82
CA SER A 14 -11.61 -26.71 -10.98
C SER A 14 -11.20 -27.10 -12.40
N LYS A 15 -11.49 -26.29 -13.41
CA LYS A 15 -11.21 -26.59 -14.84
C LYS A 15 -9.89 -26.02 -15.34
N THR A 16 -9.38 -24.96 -14.71
CA THR A 16 -8.12 -24.32 -15.12
C THR A 16 -7.49 -23.67 -13.90
N SER A 17 -6.29 -24.11 -13.54
CA SER A 17 -5.51 -23.49 -12.46
C SER A 17 -4.91 -22.17 -12.94
N VAL A 18 -4.87 -21.19 -12.04
CA VAL A 18 -4.21 -19.91 -12.29
C VAL A 18 -2.70 -20.11 -12.18
N THR A 19 -1.95 -19.62 -13.16
CA THR A 19 -0.48 -19.71 -13.13
C THR A 19 0.15 -18.64 -12.23
N ARG A 20 1.39 -18.87 -11.81
CA ARG A 20 2.17 -17.87 -11.03
C ARG A 20 2.32 -16.56 -11.82
N GLU A 21 2.50 -16.66 -13.14
CA GLU A 21 2.64 -15.52 -14.04
C GLU A 21 1.36 -14.70 -14.09
N GLN A 22 0.19 -15.34 -14.10
CA GLN A 22 -1.11 -14.65 -14.06
C GLN A 22 -1.31 -13.93 -12.73
N ILE A 23 -0.96 -14.56 -11.61
CA ILE A 23 -1.03 -13.93 -10.28
C ILE A 23 -0.09 -12.72 -10.22
N ARG A 24 1.15 -12.87 -10.72
CA ARG A 24 2.13 -11.78 -10.76
C ARG A 24 1.66 -10.63 -11.65
N ALA A 25 1.12 -10.92 -12.83
CA ALA A 25 0.59 -9.89 -13.73
C ALA A 25 -0.55 -9.11 -13.07
N TYR A 26 -1.47 -9.79 -12.40
CA TYR A 26 -2.58 -9.16 -11.68
C TYR A 26 -2.11 -8.32 -10.48
N PHE A 27 -1.09 -8.79 -9.76
CA PHE A 27 -0.47 -8.00 -8.70
C PHE A 27 0.08 -6.68 -9.24
N HIS A 28 0.84 -6.71 -10.35
CA HIS A 28 1.36 -5.50 -10.98
C HIS A 28 0.23 -4.59 -11.50
N GLU A 29 -0.78 -5.14 -12.17
CA GLU A 29 -1.90 -4.36 -12.70
C GLU A 29 -2.67 -3.62 -11.59
N THR A 30 -2.92 -4.29 -10.47
CA THR A 30 -3.62 -3.68 -9.33
C THR A 30 -2.74 -2.69 -8.56
N SER A 31 -1.42 -2.93 -8.48
CA SER A 31 -0.44 -1.97 -7.95
C SER A 31 -0.38 -0.69 -8.80
N ASP A 32 -0.33 -0.83 -10.12
CA ASP A 32 -0.30 0.29 -11.06
C ASP A 32 -1.61 1.09 -11.01
N LEU A 33 -2.75 0.40 -10.92
CA LEU A 33 -4.06 1.06 -10.77
C LEU A 33 -4.11 1.87 -9.47
N TYR A 34 -3.59 1.32 -8.38
CA TYR A 34 -3.50 2.03 -7.10
C TYR A 34 -2.64 3.29 -7.23
N GLU A 35 -1.46 3.20 -7.86
CA GLU A 35 -0.61 4.37 -8.09
C GLU A 35 -1.31 5.45 -8.94
N ARG A 36 -2.04 5.05 -9.99
CA ARG A 36 -2.78 6.00 -10.85
C ARG A 36 -3.81 6.83 -10.08
N LEU A 37 -4.37 6.33 -8.97
CA LEU A 37 -5.29 7.12 -8.14
C LEU A 37 -4.58 8.35 -7.55
N PHE A 38 -3.32 8.19 -7.10
CA PHE A 38 -2.54 9.30 -6.52
C PHE A 38 -2.02 10.26 -7.58
N GLN A 39 -1.84 9.81 -8.82
CA GLN A 39 -1.51 10.68 -9.96
C GLN A 39 -2.63 11.66 -10.31
N THR A 40 -3.84 11.49 -9.77
CA THR A 40 -4.94 12.46 -9.94
C THR A 40 -4.85 13.65 -8.99
N LEU A 41 -3.94 13.63 -8.02
CA LEU A 41 -3.72 14.74 -7.09
C LEU A 41 -3.08 15.92 -7.83
N ASN A 42 -3.57 17.13 -7.56
CA ASN A 42 -3.15 18.34 -8.28
C ASN A 42 -1.73 18.79 -7.94
N SER A 43 -1.17 18.35 -6.81
CA SER A 43 0.18 18.70 -6.36
C SER A 43 0.68 17.79 -5.23
N ASP A 44 1.98 17.87 -4.91
CA ASP A 44 2.60 17.10 -3.83
C ASP A 44 2.03 17.48 -2.45
N GLU A 45 1.63 18.74 -2.25
CA GLU A 45 1.02 19.20 -0.99
C GLU A 45 -0.27 18.41 -0.67
N ALA A 46 -1.01 17.98 -1.69
CA ALA A 46 -2.25 17.22 -1.52
C ALA A 46 -2.01 15.86 -0.84
N TYR A 47 -0.80 15.29 -0.93
CA TYR A 47 -0.47 14.05 -0.22
C TYR A 47 -0.50 14.23 1.30
N TYR A 48 -0.26 15.44 1.80
CA TYR A 48 -0.18 15.72 3.24
C TYR A 48 -1.52 16.19 3.84
N VAL A 49 -2.54 16.38 3.01
CA VAL A 49 -3.87 16.81 3.47
C VAL A 49 -4.64 15.62 4.05
N LYS A 50 -5.18 15.78 5.26
CA LYS A 50 -6.15 14.83 5.83
C LYS A 50 -7.51 15.02 5.15
N PRO A 51 -8.10 14.00 4.51
CA PRO A 51 -9.40 14.13 3.86
C PRO A 51 -10.55 14.29 4.88
N ILE A 52 -10.42 13.64 6.05
CA ILE A 52 -11.31 13.78 7.21
C ILE A 52 -10.50 13.59 8.50
N HIS A 53 -11.03 14.04 9.64
CA HIS A 53 -10.32 14.02 10.93
C HIS A 53 -9.88 12.61 11.38
N LEU A 54 -10.71 11.59 11.11
CA LEU A 54 -10.47 10.19 11.51
C LEU A 54 -9.55 9.41 10.56
N ARG A 55 -8.86 10.08 9.64
CA ARG A 55 -7.98 9.43 8.65
C ARG A 55 -6.58 10.03 8.69
N HIS A 56 -5.61 9.21 8.32
CA HIS A 56 -4.26 9.70 8.04
C HIS A 56 -4.25 10.57 6.76
N PRO A 57 -3.21 11.42 6.58
CA PRO A 57 -2.99 12.08 5.30
C PRO A 57 -2.76 11.06 4.17
N LEU A 58 -2.99 11.46 2.92
CA LEU A 58 -2.91 10.57 1.76
C LEU A 58 -1.53 9.92 1.58
N ILE A 59 -0.45 10.58 2.00
CA ILE A 59 0.92 10.05 1.97
C ILE A 59 1.06 8.75 2.77
N PHE A 60 0.30 8.59 3.86
CA PHE A 60 0.26 7.35 4.63
C PHE A 60 -0.25 6.21 3.76
N TYR A 61 -1.39 6.40 3.10
CA TYR A 61 -1.99 5.38 2.24
C TYR A 61 -1.07 5.08 1.04
N TYR A 62 -0.42 6.11 0.51
CA TYR A 62 0.56 5.94 -0.56
C TYR A 62 1.72 5.01 -0.15
N GLY A 63 2.22 5.06 1.09
CA GLY A 63 3.24 4.11 1.57
C GLY A 63 2.69 2.77 2.12
N HIS A 64 1.47 2.78 2.65
CA HIS A 64 0.91 1.68 3.46
C HIS A 64 0.81 0.35 2.73
N THR A 65 0.35 0.34 1.48
CA THR A 65 0.12 -0.93 0.75
C THR A 65 1.39 -1.75 0.57
N ASN A 66 2.51 -1.10 0.21
CA ASN A 66 3.78 -1.79 -0.05
C ASN A 66 4.42 -2.23 1.26
N THR A 67 4.33 -1.40 2.30
CA THR A 67 4.70 -1.77 3.67
C THR A 67 3.93 -2.98 4.18
N PHE A 68 2.63 -3.07 3.91
CA PHE A 68 1.84 -4.26 4.26
C PHE A 68 2.42 -5.52 3.61
N PHE A 69 2.72 -5.50 2.30
CA PHE A 69 3.31 -6.65 1.61
C PHE A 69 4.68 -7.03 2.18
N ILE A 70 5.60 -6.08 2.36
CA ILE A 70 6.92 -6.36 2.93
C ILE A 70 6.81 -6.98 4.32
N ASN A 71 5.94 -6.44 5.18
CA ASN A 71 5.71 -7.00 6.51
C ASN A 71 5.16 -8.42 6.46
N LYS A 72 4.23 -8.73 5.53
CA LYS A 72 3.71 -10.10 5.37
C LYS A 72 4.76 -11.06 4.82
N LEU A 73 5.61 -10.62 3.89
CA LEU A 73 6.69 -11.44 3.36
C LEU A 73 7.76 -11.75 4.42
N ILE A 74 8.11 -10.76 5.25
CA ILE A 74 9.00 -10.95 6.42
C ILE A 74 8.38 -11.92 7.41
N LEU A 75 7.12 -11.72 7.80
CA LEU A 75 6.42 -12.57 8.77
C LEU A 75 6.31 -14.03 8.29
N ALA A 76 6.10 -14.23 6.99
CA ALA A 76 6.04 -15.55 6.38
C ALA A 76 7.44 -16.19 6.20
N GLY A 77 8.52 -15.49 6.51
CA GLY A 77 9.90 -15.95 6.29
C GLY A 77 10.29 -16.05 4.80
N LEU A 78 9.51 -15.44 3.90
CA LEU A 78 9.78 -15.44 2.46
C LEU A 78 10.90 -14.48 2.08
N ILE A 79 11.08 -13.43 2.88
CA ILE A 79 12.26 -12.56 2.87
C ILE A 79 12.72 -12.36 4.31
N THR A 80 14.00 -12.05 4.50
CA THR A 80 14.59 -11.83 5.85
C THR A 80 15.12 -10.41 6.04
N LYS A 81 15.29 -9.67 4.93
CA LYS A 81 15.78 -8.30 4.93
C LYS A 81 14.65 -7.35 4.51
N ARG A 82 14.43 -6.33 5.32
CA ARG A 82 13.55 -5.19 5.05
C ARG A 82 14.11 -4.32 3.92
N VAL A 83 13.24 -3.71 3.14
CA VAL A 83 13.61 -2.81 2.03
C VAL A 83 13.96 -1.44 2.59
N ASN A 84 13.07 -0.88 3.43
CA ASN A 84 13.28 0.37 4.14
C ASN A 84 12.62 0.27 5.54
N PRO A 85 13.36 -0.16 6.58
CA PRO A 85 12.81 -0.36 7.92
C PRO A 85 12.10 0.88 8.50
N GLN A 86 12.59 2.08 8.17
CA GLN A 86 12.01 3.33 8.65
C GLN A 86 10.62 3.55 8.05
N PHE A 87 10.50 3.41 6.72
CA PHE A 87 9.21 3.55 6.03
C PHE A 87 8.25 2.43 6.44
N GLU A 88 8.76 1.21 6.57
CA GLU A 88 7.97 0.05 6.98
C GLU A 88 7.44 0.19 8.41
N SER A 89 8.16 0.87 9.30
CA SER A 89 7.65 1.23 10.63
C SER A 89 6.63 2.36 10.56
N MET A 90 6.92 3.42 9.80
CA MET A 90 6.09 4.62 9.70
C MET A 90 4.73 4.34 9.07
N PHE A 91 4.70 3.53 8.00
CA PHE A 91 3.47 3.21 7.28
C PHE A 91 2.75 1.98 7.81
N ALA A 92 3.30 1.25 8.79
CA ALA A 92 2.64 0.10 9.40
C ALA A 92 1.73 0.45 10.58
N VAL A 93 1.70 1.73 10.99
CA VAL A 93 0.84 2.19 12.07
C VAL A 93 -0.63 1.88 11.73
N GLY A 94 -1.25 1.03 12.54
CA GLY A 94 -2.67 0.71 12.47
C GLY A 94 -3.48 1.59 13.42
N VAL A 95 -4.79 1.41 13.40
CA VAL A 95 -5.66 1.92 14.46
C VAL A 95 -5.65 0.88 15.57
N ASP A 96 -5.20 1.25 16.77
CA ASP A 96 -5.35 0.38 17.95
C ASP A 96 -6.84 0.34 18.32
N GLU A 97 -7.44 -0.85 18.28
CA GLU A 97 -8.85 -1.05 18.65
C GLU A 97 -9.11 -0.71 20.13
N MET A 98 -8.08 -0.74 20.97
CA MET A 98 -8.13 -0.41 22.40
C MET A 98 -7.72 1.04 22.69
N GLY A 99 -7.27 1.78 21.67
CA GLY A 99 -6.76 3.14 21.75
C GLY A 99 -7.32 4.00 20.62
N TRP A 100 -8.64 4.19 20.59
CA TRP A 100 -9.31 5.04 19.59
C TRP A 100 -8.82 6.50 19.63
N ASP A 101 -8.27 6.92 20.77
CA ASP A 101 -7.75 8.28 21.02
C ASP A 101 -6.24 8.43 20.74
N ASP A 102 -5.54 7.34 20.36
CA ASP A 102 -4.14 7.40 19.93
C ASP A 102 -4.01 7.77 18.44
N VAL A 103 -4.98 8.53 17.90
CA VAL A 103 -4.73 9.46 16.78
C VAL A 103 -3.90 10.62 17.32
N ASN A 104 -2.79 10.28 17.96
CA ASN A 104 -1.80 11.21 18.46
C ASN A 104 -1.37 11.97 17.21
N GLU A 105 -1.68 13.26 17.18
CA GLU A 105 -1.26 14.22 16.15
C GLU A 105 0.26 14.43 16.24
N MET A 106 1.02 13.32 16.34
CA MET A 106 2.43 13.35 16.15
C MET A 106 2.65 13.94 14.76
N ASN A 107 3.42 15.02 14.75
CA ASN A 107 4.03 15.56 13.54
C ASN A 107 4.97 14.49 12.99
N TYR A 108 4.41 13.47 12.32
CA TYR A 108 5.19 12.51 11.56
C TYR A 108 5.92 13.32 10.49
N ASN A 109 7.24 13.19 10.46
CA ASN A 109 8.06 13.70 9.37
C ASN A 109 7.84 12.79 8.16
N TRP A 110 6.69 12.96 7.51
CA TRP A 110 6.34 12.19 6.33
C TRP A 110 7.39 12.43 5.23
N PRO A 111 7.87 11.37 4.56
CA PRO A 111 8.75 11.50 3.40
C PRO A 111 8.04 12.22 2.24
N THR A 112 8.83 12.67 1.27
CA THR A 112 8.34 13.23 0.00
C THR A 112 7.58 12.17 -0.81
N PRO A 113 6.62 12.56 -1.68
CA PRO A 113 5.94 11.59 -2.54
C PRO A 113 6.94 10.84 -3.44
N ALA A 114 8.01 11.50 -3.88
CA ALA A 114 9.09 10.89 -4.66
C ALA A 114 9.83 9.79 -3.88
N GLU A 115 10.22 10.04 -2.63
CA GLU A 115 10.88 9.02 -1.79
C GLU A 115 9.96 7.84 -1.52
N VAL A 116 8.67 8.07 -1.27
CA VAL A 116 7.68 6.98 -1.11
C VAL A 116 7.54 6.20 -2.39
N LYS A 117 7.53 6.88 -3.55
CA LYS A 117 7.47 6.22 -4.86
C LYS A 117 8.69 5.34 -5.11
N ASP A 118 9.89 5.80 -4.79
CA ASP A 118 11.13 5.02 -4.96
C ASP A 118 11.17 3.77 -4.06
N TYR A 119 10.50 3.82 -2.91
CA TYR A 119 10.36 2.67 -2.02
C TYR A 119 9.35 1.63 -2.53
N ARG A 120 8.28 2.07 -3.20
CA ARG A 120 7.16 1.22 -3.62
C ARG A 120 7.56 0.25 -4.73
#